data_AF-A0A2D4H960-F1
#
_entry.id   AF-A0A2D4H960-F1
#
_cell.length_a   1.000
_cell.length_b   1.000
_cell.length_c   1.000
_cell.angle_alpha   90.00
_cell.angle_beta   90.00
_cell.angle_gamma   90.00
#
_symmetry.space_group_name_H-M   'P 1'
#
loop_
_entity.id
_entity.type
_entity.pdbx_description
1 polymer ?
#
loop_
_entity_poly.entity_id
_entity_poly.type
_entity_poly.pdbx_seq_one_letter_code
_entity_poly.pdbx_strand_id
1 'polypeptide(L)'
;MIANSSLKIDLRPILAEGFPILASFLRKNQRALKLSTLTALDVLIRNYSDSLKPAMIECVLMELPDLISENDMHVSQVAIVFLTTLAKVYPSSLSKISGTVLSELFQLVYSPLMQGGALNAIVHFFQALVLIKAVHMSYADLMKQLTNP
;
A
#
# COMPACT_ATOMS: atom_id res chain seq x y z
N MET A 1 0.14 -15.20 -12.17
CA MET A 1 -0.25 -15.51 -10.77
C MET A 1 -1.58 -16.24 -10.76
N ILE A 2 -1.72 -17.31 -9.95
CA ILE A 2 -2.98 -18.09 -9.85
C ILE A 2 -4.14 -17.22 -9.35
N ALA A 3 -3.88 -16.25 -8.46
CA ALA A 3 -4.90 -15.34 -7.92
C ALA A 3 -5.55 -14.41 -8.96
N ASN A 4 -4.96 -14.26 -10.16
CA ASN A 4 -5.55 -13.49 -11.27
C ASN A 4 -6.03 -14.39 -12.42
N SER A 5 -6.10 -15.71 -12.18
CA SER A 5 -6.46 -16.70 -13.20
C SER A 5 -7.96 -16.63 -13.53
N SER A 6 -8.29 -16.76 -14.82
CA SER A 6 -9.68 -16.90 -15.30
C SER A 6 -10.36 -18.18 -14.82
N LEU A 7 -9.59 -19.13 -14.28
CA LEU A 7 -10.08 -20.41 -13.75
C LEU A 7 -10.82 -20.27 -12.41
N LYS A 8 -10.83 -19.07 -11.79
CA LYS A 8 -11.55 -18.77 -10.53
C LYS A 8 -11.28 -19.77 -9.40
N ILE A 9 -10.02 -20.18 -9.25
CA ILE A 9 -9.61 -21.06 -8.14
C ILE A 9 -9.84 -20.30 -6.83
N ASP A 10 -10.64 -20.88 -5.93
CA ASP A 10 -10.92 -20.26 -4.64
C ASP A 10 -9.68 -20.32 -3.73
N LEU A 11 -9.05 -19.17 -3.52
CA LEU A 11 -7.88 -19.03 -2.64
C LEU A 11 -8.26 -18.70 -1.20
N ARG A 12 -9.53 -18.43 -0.89
CA ARG A 12 -9.99 -18.07 0.46
C ARG A 12 -9.49 -19.00 1.58
N PRO A 13 -9.45 -20.34 1.39
CA PRO A 13 -9.01 -21.26 2.45
C PRO A 13 -7.58 -21.02 2.92
N ILE A 14 -6.69 -20.54 2.04
CA ILE A 14 -5.27 -20.36 2.36
C ILE A 14 -4.92 -18.92 2.75
N LEU A 15 -5.84 -17.96 2.62
CA LEU A 15 -5.54 -16.54 2.87
C LEU A 15 -5.14 -16.29 4.32
N ALA A 16 -5.82 -16.93 5.27
CA ALA A 16 -5.59 -16.69 6.70
C ALA A 16 -4.14 -16.96 7.13
N GLU A 17 -3.50 -17.97 6.55
CA GLU A 17 -2.10 -18.33 6.82
C GLU A 17 -1.14 -17.68 5.82
N GLY A 18 -1.51 -17.65 4.54
CA GLY A 18 -0.65 -17.18 3.47
C GLY A 18 -0.42 -15.66 3.50
N PHE A 19 -1.43 -14.87 3.87
CA PHE A 19 -1.33 -13.41 3.84
C PHE A 19 -0.31 -12.86 4.86
N PRO A 20 -0.29 -13.31 6.14
CA PRO A 20 0.79 -12.95 7.07
C PRO A 20 2.18 -13.45 6.64
N ILE A 21 2.27 -14.63 6.02
CA ILE A 21 3.55 -15.13 5.49
C ILE A 21 4.08 -14.21 4.39
N LEU A 22 3.21 -13.80 3.46
CA LEU A 22 3.56 -12.82 2.43
C LEU A 22 4.01 -11.49 3.07
N ALA A 23 3.30 -10.98 4.08
CA ALA A 23 3.72 -9.78 4.81
C ALA A 23 5.16 -9.93 5.35
N SER A 24 5.50 -11.09 5.94
CA SER A 24 6.85 -11.35 6.47
C SER A 24 7.96 -11.29 5.42
N PHE A 25 7.66 -11.53 4.15
CA PHE A 25 8.62 -11.45 3.06
C PHE A 25 9.04 -10.01 2.73
N LEU A 26 8.20 -9.03 3.09
CA LEU A 26 8.51 -7.60 2.90
C LEU A 26 9.69 -7.13 3.75
N ARG A 27 9.94 -7.80 4.89
CA ARG A 27 11.11 -7.55 5.77
C ARG A 27 12.42 -8.08 5.20
N LYS A 28 12.38 -9.00 4.25
CA LYS A 28 13.59 -9.63 3.71
C LYS A 28 14.33 -8.65 2.80
N ASN A 29 15.65 -8.56 2.94
CA ASN A 29 16.49 -7.71 2.10
C ASN A 29 16.73 -8.32 0.70
N GLN A 30 15.64 -8.66 0.01
CA GLN A 30 15.66 -9.23 -1.34
C GLN A 30 14.65 -8.51 -2.22
N ARG A 31 15.14 -7.61 -3.07
CA ARG A 31 14.32 -6.72 -3.90
C ARG A 31 13.26 -7.45 -4.73
N ALA A 32 13.65 -8.51 -5.45
CA ALA A 32 12.75 -9.29 -6.29
C ALA A 32 11.60 -9.93 -5.47
N LEU A 33 11.90 -10.38 -4.25
CA LEU A 33 10.91 -10.95 -3.34
C LEU A 33 9.94 -9.88 -2.85
N LYS A 34 10.42 -8.70 -2.44
CA LYS A 34 9.56 -7.57 -2.04
C LYS A 34 8.58 -7.17 -3.14
N LEU A 35 9.07 -6.96 -4.37
CA LEU A 35 8.25 -6.56 -5.51
C LEU A 35 7.20 -7.61 -5.88
N SER A 36 7.60 -8.88 -5.92
CA SER A 36 6.68 -9.99 -6.20
C SER A 36 5.63 -10.16 -5.11
N THR A 37 6.01 -9.95 -3.86
CA THR A 37 5.12 -10.00 -2.69
C THR A 37 4.10 -8.88 -2.72
N LEU A 38 4.52 -7.62 -2.95
CA LEU A 38 3.60 -6.48 -3.08
C LEU A 38 2.61 -6.69 -4.23
N THR A 39 3.10 -7.15 -5.38
CA THR A 39 2.25 -7.49 -6.53
C THR A 39 1.26 -8.60 -6.17
N ALA A 40 1.70 -9.59 -5.40
CA ALA A 40 0.84 -10.69 -4.99
C ALA A 40 -0.25 -10.23 -4.03
N LEU A 41 0.12 -9.46 -3.00
CA LEU A 41 -0.80 -8.86 -2.04
C LEU A 41 -1.83 -7.95 -2.74
N ASP A 42 -1.39 -7.13 -3.71
CA ASP A 42 -2.27 -6.25 -4.49
C ASP A 42 -3.37 -7.04 -5.22
N VAL A 43 -3.00 -8.13 -5.92
CA VAL A 43 -3.97 -9.00 -6.61
C VAL A 43 -4.89 -9.70 -5.61
N LEU A 44 -4.37 -10.18 -4.48
CA LEU A 44 -5.18 -10.85 -3.47
C LEU A 44 -6.23 -9.92 -2.86
N ILE A 45 -5.87 -8.66 -2.59
CA ILE A 45 -6.83 -7.66 -2.09
C ILE A 45 -7.89 -7.36 -3.14
N ARG A 46 -7.53 -7.16 -4.41
CA ARG A 46 -8.51 -6.85 -5.45
C ARG A 46 -9.55 -7.95 -5.65
N ASN A 47 -9.12 -9.22 -5.54
CA ASN A 47 -9.96 -10.36 -5.90
C ASN A 47 -10.63 -11.05 -4.70
N TYR A 48 -10.12 -10.86 -3.47
CA TYR A 48 -10.59 -11.58 -2.28
C TYR A 48 -10.80 -10.69 -1.06
N SER A 49 -11.03 -9.38 -1.24
CA SER A 49 -11.22 -8.42 -0.14
C SER A 49 -12.36 -8.77 0.82
N ASP A 50 -13.39 -9.47 0.34
CA ASP A 50 -14.51 -9.99 1.13
C ASP A 50 -14.09 -11.01 2.20
N SER A 51 -12.92 -11.63 2.02
CA SER A 51 -12.42 -12.72 2.85
C SER A 51 -11.24 -12.30 3.73
N LEU A 52 -10.80 -11.03 3.63
CA LEU A 52 -9.69 -10.49 4.38
C LEU A 52 -10.15 -9.94 5.73
N LYS A 53 -9.51 -10.41 6.80
CA LYS A 53 -9.74 -9.94 8.16
C LYS A 53 -8.88 -8.71 8.44
N PRO A 54 -9.33 -7.76 9.29
CA PRO A 54 -8.56 -6.57 9.64
C PRO A 54 -7.13 -6.86 10.11
N ALA A 55 -6.94 -7.90 10.93
CA ALA A 55 -5.62 -8.30 11.44
C ALA A 55 -4.64 -8.70 10.31
N MET A 56 -5.14 -9.28 9.21
CA MET A 56 -4.29 -9.66 8.07
C MET A 56 -3.77 -8.42 7.35
N ILE A 57 -4.62 -7.41 7.18
CA ILE A 57 -4.25 -6.14 6.57
C ILE A 57 -3.25 -5.38 7.46
N GLU A 58 -3.47 -5.39 8.77
CA GLU A 58 -2.54 -4.78 9.74
C GLU A 58 -1.14 -5.36 9.64
N CYS A 59 -1.00 -6.68 9.51
CA CYS A 59 0.31 -7.32 9.33
C CYS A 59 1.07 -6.77 8.12
N VAL A 60 0.38 -6.40 7.03
CA VAL A 60 1.03 -5.79 5.86
C VAL A 60 1.32 -4.32 6.09
N LEU A 61 0.35 -3.58 6.66
CA LEU A 61 0.50 -2.14 6.92
C LEU A 61 1.70 -1.83 7.82
N MET A 62 2.01 -2.69 8.78
CA MET A 62 3.19 -2.56 9.66
C MET A 62 4.52 -2.63 8.90
N GLU A 63 4.56 -3.27 7.74
CA GLU A 63 5.80 -3.43 6.94
C GLU A 63 6.01 -2.30 5.93
N LEU A 64 4.95 -1.57 5.58
CA LEU A 64 5.02 -0.59 4.50
C LEU A 64 5.92 0.63 4.78
N PRO A 65 6.03 1.17 6.01
CA PRO A 65 6.93 2.30 6.28
C PRO A 65 8.37 2.02 5.81
N ASP A 66 8.91 0.84 6.14
CA ASP A 66 10.28 0.44 5.77
C ASP A 66 10.47 0.23 4.26
N LEU A 67 9.38 0.19 3.48
CA LEU A 67 9.40 0.08 2.03
C LEU A 67 9.29 1.44 1.32
N ILE A 68 8.86 2.48 2.02
CA ILE A 68 8.62 3.82 1.47
C ILE A 68 9.86 4.66 1.79
N SER A 69 10.84 4.61 0.90
CA SER A 69 12.11 5.32 1.06
C SER A 69 12.71 5.69 -0.30
N GLU A 70 13.53 6.74 -0.34
CA GLU A 70 14.26 7.11 -1.55
C GLU A 70 15.38 6.11 -1.93
N ASN A 71 15.77 5.21 -1.00
CA ASN A 71 16.79 4.18 -1.23
C ASN A 71 16.43 3.19 -2.36
N ASP A 72 15.15 2.82 -2.52
CA ASP A 72 14.65 2.04 -3.65
C ASP A 72 13.32 2.62 -4.12
N MET A 73 13.41 3.62 -4.99
CA MET A 73 12.26 4.37 -5.50
C MET A 73 11.23 3.47 -6.21
N HIS A 74 11.67 2.34 -6.81
CA HIS A 74 10.75 1.43 -7.48
C HIS A 74 9.95 0.60 -6.47
N VAL A 75 10.58 0.09 -5.40
CA VAL A 75 9.86 -0.58 -4.32
C VAL A 75 8.87 0.36 -3.66
N SER A 76 9.28 1.60 -3.38
CA SER A 76 8.41 2.67 -2.85
C SER A 76 7.21 2.90 -3.75
N GLN A 77 7.44 3.07 -5.06
CA GLN A 77 6.36 3.22 -6.03
C GLN A 77 5.35 2.07 -5.96
N VAL A 78 5.83 0.81 -5.95
CA VAL A 78 4.93 -0.36 -5.92
C VAL A 78 4.18 -0.45 -4.58
N ALA A 79 4.81 -0.10 -3.45
CA ALA A 79 4.16 -0.03 -2.15
C ALA A 79 3.06 1.05 -2.13
N ILE A 80 3.28 2.21 -2.74
CA ILE A 80 2.28 3.28 -2.87
C ILE A 80 1.11 2.87 -3.77
N VAL A 81 1.38 2.15 -4.86
CA VAL A 81 0.32 1.58 -5.70
C VAL A 81 -0.52 0.59 -4.91
N PHE A 82 0.10 -0.27 -4.10
CA PHE A 82 -0.60 -1.18 -3.20
C PHE A 82 -1.48 -0.41 -2.18
N LEU A 83 -0.95 0.64 -1.56
CA LEU A 83 -1.73 1.51 -0.66
C LEU A 83 -2.94 2.12 -1.36
N THR A 84 -2.79 2.53 -2.61
CA THR A 84 -3.89 3.06 -3.44
C THR A 84 -4.97 2.02 -3.67
N THR A 85 -4.59 0.77 -3.98
CA THR A 85 -5.52 -0.35 -4.10
C THR A 85 -6.24 -0.62 -2.79
N LEU A 86 -5.50 -0.71 -1.68
CA LEU A 86 -6.06 -0.93 -0.36
C LEU A 86 -7.06 0.16 0.00
N ALA A 87 -6.74 1.43 -0.30
CA ALA A 87 -7.64 2.55 -0.06
C ALA A 87 -8.96 2.48 -0.82
N LYS A 88 -8.92 1.98 -2.07
CA LYS A 88 -10.11 1.85 -2.91
C LYS A 88 -10.95 0.62 -2.58
N VAL A 89 -10.30 -0.50 -2.27
CA VAL A 89 -10.95 -1.81 -2.13
C VAL A 89 -11.32 -2.12 -0.69
N TYR A 90 -10.57 -1.61 0.29
CA TYR A 90 -10.81 -1.84 1.72
C TYR A 90 -10.67 -0.53 2.52
N PRO A 91 -11.53 0.49 2.31
CA PRO A 91 -11.37 1.81 2.91
C PRO A 91 -11.31 1.80 4.45
N SER A 92 -11.94 0.81 5.10
CA SER A 92 -11.95 0.65 6.56
C SER A 92 -10.56 0.47 7.17
N SER A 93 -9.57 -0.07 6.43
CA SER A 93 -8.20 -0.19 6.94
C SER A 93 -7.44 1.12 6.99
N LEU A 94 -7.93 2.18 6.34
CA LEU A 94 -7.19 3.45 6.27
C LEU A 94 -7.22 4.25 7.55
N SER A 95 -8.22 4.03 8.40
CA SER A 95 -8.18 4.49 9.79
C SER A 95 -6.93 3.99 10.54
N LYS A 96 -6.30 2.92 10.02
CA LYS A 96 -5.09 2.29 10.54
C LYS A 96 -3.86 2.52 9.68
N ILE A 97 -3.94 3.29 8.59
CA ILE A 97 -2.73 3.86 8.00
C ILE A 97 -2.17 4.78 9.07
N SER A 98 -1.15 4.25 9.76
CA SER A 98 -0.53 4.90 10.90
C SER A 98 0.08 6.23 10.47
N GLY A 99 0.26 7.12 11.45
CA GLY A 99 1.04 8.33 11.24
C GLY A 99 2.43 8.05 10.65
N THR A 100 2.99 6.85 10.85
CA THR A 100 4.29 6.45 10.29
C THR A 100 4.25 6.30 8.77
N VAL A 101 3.27 5.60 8.18
CA VAL A 101 3.18 5.48 6.71
C VAL A 101 3.04 6.86 6.05
N LEU A 102 2.20 7.73 6.63
CA LEU A 102 2.02 9.09 6.11
C LEU A 102 3.29 9.93 6.29
N SER A 103 3.98 9.81 7.42
CA SER A 103 5.26 10.47 7.67
C SER A 103 6.29 10.10 6.60
N GLU A 104 6.46 8.80 6.30
CA GLU A 104 7.38 8.34 5.26
C GLU A 104 6.98 8.83 3.87
N LEU A 105 5.67 8.87 3.57
CA LEU A 105 5.17 9.43 2.30
C LEU A 105 5.49 10.91 2.17
N PHE A 106 5.29 11.71 3.22
CA PHE A 106 5.62 13.14 3.18
C PHE A 106 7.12 13.36 3.07
N GLN A 107 7.95 12.62 3.81
CA GLN A 107 9.40 12.67 3.64
C GLN A 107 9.79 12.34 2.18
N LEU A 108 9.19 11.29 1.63
CA LEU A 108 9.44 10.89 0.26
C LEU A 108 9.03 11.99 -0.73
N VAL A 109 7.90 12.68 -0.55
CA VAL A 109 7.47 13.82 -1.39
C VAL A 109 8.54 14.92 -1.50
N TYR A 110 9.28 15.18 -0.42
CA TYR A 110 10.36 16.18 -0.42
C TYR A 110 11.68 15.67 -1.02
N SER A 111 11.78 14.38 -1.38
CA SER A 111 12.98 13.83 -2.00
C SER A 111 13.20 14.43 -3.40
N PRO A 112 14.43 14.86 -3.74
CA PRO A 112 14.75 15.34 -5.09
C PRO A 112 14.65 14.23 -6.15
N LEU A 113 14.56 12.97 -5.74
CA LEU A 113 14.38 11.82 -6.63
C LEU A 113 12.91 11.55 -6.98
N MET A 114 11.97 12.35 -6.45
CA MET A 114 10.54 12.22 -6.74
C MET A 114 10.18 12.64 -8.16
N GLN A 115 10.16 11.65 -9.05
CA GLN A 115 9.79 11.87 -10.44
C GLN A 115 9.12 10.64 -11.06
N GLY A 116 8.51 10.83 -12.23
CA GLY A 116 7.96 9.76 -13.05
C GLY A 116 6.95 8.87 -12.31
N GLY A 117 7.24 7.56 -12.28
CA GLY A 117 6.32 6.56 -11.75
C GLY A 117 6.01 6.71 -10.26
N ALA A 118 7.00 7.06 -9.43
CA ALA A 118 6.81 7.26 -8.00
C ALA A 118 5.94 8.49 -7.70
N LEU A 119 6.19 9.60 -8.41
CA LEU A 119 5.37 10.81 -8.30
C LEU A 119 3.91 10.54 -8.68
N ASN A 120 3.69 9.87 -9.82
CA ASN A 120 2.34 9.50 -10.25
C ASN A 120 1.63 8.57 -9.24
N ALA A 121 2.37 7.64 -8.63
CA ALA A 121 1.81 6.78 -7.59
C ALA A 121 1.35 7.57 -6.36
N ILE A 122 2.17 8.51 -5.87
CA ILE A 122 1.79 9.38 -4.74
C ILE A 122 0.55 10.21 -5.06
N VAL A 123 0.51 10.84 -6.24
CA VAL A 123 -0.65 11.65 -6.66
C VAL A 123 -1.92 10.81 -6.70
N HIS A 124 -1.87 9.61 -7.29
CA HIS A 124 -3.02 8.69 -7.32
C HIS A 124 -3.43 8.23 -5.92
N PHE A 125 -2.48 8.03 -5.01
CA PHE A 125 -2.77 7.66 -3.63
C PHE A 125 -3.50 8.80 -2.91
N PHE A 126 -2.99 10.03 -2.97
CA PHE A 126 -3.65 11.19 -2.36
C PHE A 126 -5.04 11.45 -2.95
N GLN A 127 -5.20 11.30 -4.27
CA GLN A 127 -6.53 11.37 -4.89
C GLN A 127 -7.48 10.32 -4.32
N ALA A 128 -7.01 9.08 -4.15
CA ALA A 128 -7.83 8.02 -3.53
C ALA A 128 -8.24 8.39 -2.10
N LEU A 129 -7.33 8.92 -1.28
CA LEU A 129 -7.62 9.35 0.10
C LEU A 129 -8.69 10.46 0.16
N VAL A 130 -8.61 11.44 -0.76
CA VAL A 130 -9.61 12.51 -0.83
C VAL A 130 -10.98 11.96 -1.24
N LEU A 131 -11.03 11.08 -2.25
CA LEU A 131 -12.28 10.54 -2.78
C LEU A 131 -13.06 9.70 -1.76
N ILE A 132 -12.37 8.91 -0.96
CA ILE A 132 -12.98 8.08 0.09
C ILE A 132 -13.22 8.84 1.40
N LYS A 133 -12.91 10.15 1.43
CA LYS A 133 -13.07 11.02 2.60
C LYS A 133 -12.37 10.47 3.83
N ALA A 134 -11.13 10.02 3.66
CA ALA A 134 -10.33 9.53 4.78
C ALA A 134 -10.22 10.62 5.86
N VAL A 135 -10.38 10.22 7.12
CA VAL A 135 -10.40 11.14 8.26
C VAL A 135 -9.06 11.90 8.33
N HIS A 136 -9.12 13.22 8.47
CA HIS A 136 -7.95 14.11 8.49
C HIS A 136 -7.10 14.13 7.20
N MET A 137 -7.63 13.60 6.10
CA MET A 137 -6.99 13.56 4.79
C MET A 137 -7.89 14.19 3.72
N SER A 138 -8.61 15.26 4.08
CA SER A 138 -9.32 16.06 3.10
C SER A 138 -8.33 16.76 2.17
N TYR A 139 -8.80 17.28 1.03
CA TYR A 139 -7.97 18.08 0.14
C TYR A 139 -7.31 19.25 0.87
N ALA A 140 -8.05 19.95 1.75
CA ALA A 140 -7.52 21.06 2.51
C ALA A 140 -6.44 20.62 3.52
N ASP A 141 -6.63 19.47 4.18
CA ASP A 141 -5.65 18.92 5.11
C ASP A 141 -4.36 18.52 4.39
N LEU A 142 -4.47 17.85 3.24
CA LEU A 142 -3.33 17.45 2.43
C LEU A 142 -2.59 18.66 1.86
N MET A 143 -3.31 19.65 1.33
CA MET A 143 -2.68 20.88 0.84
C MET A 143 -1.92 21.59 1.95
N LYS A 144 -2.50 21.69 3.15
CA LYS A 144 -1.81 22.27 4.30
C LYS A 144 -0.56 21.47 4.66
N GLN A 145 -0.63 20.15 4.71
CA GLN A 145 0.53 19.30 5.06
C GLN A 145 1.64 19.36 4.01
N LEU A 146 1.30 19.44 2.71
CA LEU A 146 2.26 19.47 1.61
C LEU A 146 2.90 20.85 1.38
N THR A 147 2.20 21.92 1.76
CA THR A 147 2.67 23.31 1.53
C THR A 147 3.15 24.01 2.78
N ASN A 148 2.98 23.40 3.96
CA ASN A 148 3.62 23.88 5.17
C ASN A 148 5.14 23.87 4.97
N PRO A 149 5.83 24.96 5.33
CA PRO A 149 7.27 25.10 5.15
C PRO A 149 8.08 24.14 6.01
#